data_AF-A0A6N8X279-F1
#
_entry.id   AF-A0A6N8X279-F1
#
_cell.length_a   1.000
_cell.length_b   1.000
_cell.length_c   1.000
_cell.angle_alpha   90.00
_cell.angle_beta   90.00
_cell.angle_gamma   90.00
#
_symmetry.space_group_name_H-M   'P 1'
#
loop_
_entity.id
_entity.type
_entity.pdbx_description
1 polymer ?
#
loop_
_entity_poly.entity_id
_entity_poly.type
_entity_poly.pdbx_seq_one_letter_code
_entity_poly.pdbx_strand_id
1 'polypeptide(L)' 'MSLRPPGTPAPRRAARRRTRGGRVYLNGARVAEIGAMVRAEDAIEGRFVIVRVGRKRHLVVEVVG' A
#
# COMPACT_ATOMS: atom_id res chain seq x y z
N MET A 1 24.64 -11.19 -17.17
CA MET A 1 24.70 -9.73 -17.41
C MET A 1 23.30 -9.29 -17.86
N SER A 2 22.50 -8.62 -17.01
CA SER A 2 21.11 -8.27 -17.34
C SER A 2 20.93 -6.75 -17.24
N LEU A 3 20.65 -6.13 -18.39
CA LEU A 3 20.49 -4.68 -18.56
C LEU A 3 19.06 -4.28 -18.16
N ARG A 4 18.95 -3.44 -17.13
CA ARG A 4 17.68 -2.84 -16.67
C ARG A 4 17.47 -1.50 -17.41
N PRO A 5 16.28 -1.23 -17.97
CA PRO A 5 16.05 0.00 -18.73
C PRO A 5 16.01 1.24 -17.81
N PRO A 6 16.54 2.40 -18.25
CA PRO A 6 16.52 3.63 -17.49
C PRO A 6 15.12 4.25 -17.57
N GLY A 7 14.40 4.29 -16.45
CA GLY A 7 13.13 5.03 -16.39
C GLY A 7 12.07 4.47 -15.44
N THR A 8 12.23 3.28 -14.88
CA THR A 8 11.26 2.78 -13.90
C THR A 8 11.62 3.34 -12.51
N PRO A 9 10.81 4.22 -11.90
CA PRO A 9 11.07 4.66 -10.53
C PRO A 9 11.07 3.44 -9.62
N ALA A 10 12.16 3.26 -8.86
CA ALA A 10 12.32 2.14 -7.94
C ALA A 10 11.05 1.98 -7.08
N PRO A 11 10.60 0.73 -6.81
CA PRO A 11 9.32 0.48 -6.14
C PRO A 11 9.16 1.23 -4.82
N ARG A 12 10.27 1.50 -4.10
CA ARG A 12 10.28 2.33 -2.88
C ARG A 12 9.98 3.81 -3.11
N ARG A 13 10.47 4.44 -4.19
CA ARG A 13 10.22 5.87 -4.46
C ARG A 13 8.79 6.11 -4.95
N ALA A 14 8.23 5.21 -5.75
CA ALA A 14 6.84 5.28 -6.20
C ALA A 14 5.85 5.14 -5.04
N ALA A 15 6.11 4.21 -4.10
CA ALA A 15 5.31 4.06 -2.89
C ALA A 15 5.32 5.35 -2.05
N ARG A 16 6.50 5.92 -1.76
CA ARG A 16 6.64 7.14 -0.95
C ARG A 16 5.88 8.34 -1.51
N ARG A 17 5.91 8.57 -2.82
CA ARG A 17 5.19 9.70 -3.45
C ARG A 17 3.66 9.54 -3.39
N ARG A 18 3.16 8.30 -3.39
CA ARG A 18 1.71 8.01 -3.26
C ARG A 18 1.22 8.24 -1.83
N THR A 19 2.02 7.90 -0.83
CA THR A 19 1.67 8.12 0.59
C THR A 19 1.75 9.58 1.00
N ARG A 20 2.76 10.35 0.52
CA ARG A 20 2.89 11.79 0.80
C ARG A 20 1.73 12.64 0.26
N GLY A 21 0.94 12.11 -0.68
CA GLY A 21 -0.28 12.72 -1.19
C GLY A 21 -1.53 12.47 -0.33
N GLY A 22 -1.42 11.71 0.77
CA GLY A 22 -2.51 11.45 1.71
C GLY A 22 -3.74 10.78 1.07
N ARG A 23 -3.52 9.93 0.06
CA ARG A 23 -4.59 9.24 -0.68
C ARG A 23 -4.64 7.74 -0.37
N VAL A 24 -3.91 7.25 0.63
CA VAL A 24 -3.93 5.82 1.00
C VAL A 24 -4.88 5.64 2.19
N TYR A 25 -5.73 4.63 2.11
CA TYR A 25 -6.62 4.24 3.19
C TYR A 25 -6.47 2.74 3.46
N LEU A 26 -6.47 2.36 4.74
CA LEU A 26 -6.48 0.99 5.22
C LEU A 26 -7.80 0.77 5.95
N ASN A 27 -8.60 -0.20 5.50
CA ASN A 27 -9.94 -0.47 6.02
C ASN A 27 -10.83 0.78 6.15
N GLY A 28 -10.67 1.73 5.21
CA GLY A 28 -11.40 3.00 5.22
C GLY A 28 -10.75 4.11 6.06
N ALA A 29 -9.80 3.81 6.95
CA ALA A 29 -9.05 4.81 7.71
C ALA A 29 -7.90 5.40 6.88
N ARG A 30 -7.72 6.73 6.91
CA ARG A 30 -6.67 7.41 6.14
C ARG A 30 -5.30 7.16 6.76
N VAL A 31 -4.36 6.65 5.97
CA VAL A 31 -2.97 6.44 6.40
C VAL A 31 -2.13 7.65 5.98
N ALA A 32 -1.64 8.40 6.97
CA ALA A 32 -0.78 9.57 6.76
C ALA A 32 0.73 9.24 6.81
N GLU A 33 1.10 8.16 7.51
CA GLU A 33 2.49 7.82 7.77
C GLU A 33 3.13 6.99 6.65
N ILE A 34 4.33 7.40 6.26
CA ILE A 34 5.14 6.67 5.27
C ILE A 34 5.85 5.53 5.98
N GLY A 35 5.30 4.32 5.86
CA GLY A 35 5.86 3.11 6.48
C GLY A 35 4.92 2.41 7.44
N ALA A 36 3.66 2.84 7.52
CA ALA A 36 2.63 2.13 8.29
C ALA A 36 2.63 0.63 7.92
N MET A 37 2.84 -0.21 8.94
CA MET A 37 2.72 -1.66 8.82
C MET A 37 1.30 -2.04 9.18
N VAL A 38 0.74 -2.97 8.40
CA VAL A 38 -0.52 -3.62 8.71
C VAL A 38 -0.22 -4.74 9.71
N ARG A 39 -0.94 -4.78 10.83
CA ARG A 39 -0.86 -5.87 11.79
C ARG A 39 -1.97 -6.90 11.54
N ALA A 40 -1.84 -8.09 12.11
CA ALA A 40 -2.87 -9.12 11.98
C ALA A 40 -4.21 -8.67 12.60
N GLU A 41 -4.14 -7.86 13.66
CA GLU A 41 -5.31 -7.26 14.30
C GLU A 41 -6.05 -6.25 13.42
N ASP A 42 -5.35 -5.64 12.45
CA ASP A 42 -5.97 -4.75 11.47
C ASP A 42 -6.72 -5.55 10.39
N ALA A 43 -6.52 -6.87 10.29
CA ALA A 43 -7.20 -7.67 9.30
C ALA A 43 -8.65 -7.96 9.72
N ILE A 44 -9.56 -7.74 8.78
CA ILE A 44 -10.96 -8.15 8.88
C ILE A 44 -10.96 -9.67 9.05
N GLU A 45 -11.47 -10.11 10.20
CA GLU A 45 -11.47 -11.51 10.64
C GLU A 45 -10.07 -12.17 10.62
N GLY A 46 -9.01 -11.39 10.78
CA GLY A 46 -7.63 -11.92 10.73
C GLY A 46 -7.16 -12.35 9.34
N ARG A 47 -7.94 -12.13 8.28
CA ARG A 47 -7.68 -12.67 6.93
C ARG A 47 -7.47 -11.63 5.85
N PHE A 48 -8.23 -10.53 5.88
CA PHE A 48 -8.22 -9.58 4.78
C PHE A 48 -7.99 -8.16 5.23
N VAL A 49 -7.26 -7.40 4.43
CA VAL A 49 -7.16 -5.95 4.55
C VAL A 49 -7.52 -5.26 3.25
N ILE A 50 -8.26 -4.16 3.38
CA ILE A 50 -8.68 -3.34 2.25
C ILE A 50 -7.76 -2.14 2.16
N VAL A 51 -6.98 -2.07 1.07
CA VAL A 51 -6.13 -0.93 0.77
C VAL A 51 -6.75 -0.11 -0.35
N ARG A 52 -7.17 1.11 -0.04
CA ARG A 52 -7.60 2.08 -1.06
C ARG A 52 -6.46 3.02 -1.39
N VAL A 53 -6.16 3.18 -2.68
CA VAL A 53 -5.21 4.18 -3.19
C VAL A 53 -5.96 5.17 -4.08
N GLY A 54 -6.23 6.36 -3.54
CA GLY A 54 -7.02 7.41 -4.18
C GLY A 54 -8.52 7.19 -4.04
N ARG A 55 -9.26 7.55 -5.09
CA ARG A 55 -10.72 7.36 -5.16
C ARG A 55 -11.13 6.08 -5.88
N LYS A 56 -10.34 5.60 -6.85
CA LYS A 56 -10.77 4.56 -7.80
C LYS A 56 -10.09 3.20 -7.61
N ARG A 57 -8.95 3.13 -6.92
CA ARG A 57 -8.23 1.86 -6.75
C ARG A 57 -8.47 1.30 -5.35
N HIS A 58 -9.14 0.17 -5.30
CA HIS A 58 -9.32 -0.66 -4.12
C HIS A 58 -8.59 -1.97 -4.37
N LEU A 59 -7.81 -2.40 -3.38
CA LEU A 59 -7.10 -3.66 -3.38
C LEU A 59 -7.57 -4.41 -2.14
N VAL A 60 -7.95 -5.66 -2.31
CA VAL A 60 -8.13 -6.59 -1.21
C VAL A 60 -6.85 -7.40 -1.14
N VAL A 61 -6.25 -7.45 0.04
CA VAL A 61 -5.02 -8.19 0.29
C VAL A 61 -5.36 -9.24 1.34
N GLU A 62 -5.08 -10.49 1.01
CA GLU A 62 -5.14 -11.59 1.97
C GLU A 62 -3.86 -11.60 2.80
N VAL A 63 -4.00 -11.70 4.12
CA VAL A 63 -2.90 -11.89 5.05
C VAL A 63 -2.59 -13.37 5.08
N VAL A 64 -1.51 -13.75 4.39
CA VAL A 64 -0.97 -15.11 4.43
C VAL A 64 0.08 -15.14 5.54
N GLY A 65 -0.18 -15.94 6.57
CA GLY A 65 0.74 -16.20 7.68
C GLY A 65 1.85 -17.17 7.29
#